data_AF-A0A974TGS2-F1
#
_entry.id   AF-A0A974TGS2-F1
#
_cell.length_a   1.000
_cell.length_b   1.000
_cell.length_c   1.000
_cell.angle_alpha   90.00
_cell.angle_beta   90.00
_cell.angle_gamma   90.00
#
_symmetry.space_group_name_H-M   'P 1'
#
loop_
_entity.id
_entity.type
_entity.pdbx_description
1 polymer ?
#
loop_
_entity_poly.entity_id
_entity_poly.type
_entity_poly.pdbx_seq_one_letter_code
_entity_poly.pdbx_strand_id
1 'polypeptide(L)' 'MTITVSIDEASLPELLAMVEAGEEIVIVRDGMPVAKMAAVVADDEKRRQAIEAVRAFRKTMPAITQEEIAEWKTIGRR' A
#
# COMPACT_ATOMS: atom_id res chain seq x y z
N MET A 1 10.47 -1.70 -2.07
CA MET A 1 10.20 -0.38 -2.70
C MET A 1 9.47 -0.67 -4.02
N THR A 2 8.86 0.31 -4.71
CA THR A 2 8.16 0.03 -5.98
C THR A 2 9.02 0.47 -7.15
N ILE A 3 9.32 -0.45 -8.06
CA ILE A 3 10.12 -0.20 -9.26
C ILE A 3 9.31 -0.50 -10.53
N THR A 4 9.61 0.22 -11.60
CA THR A 4 8.94 0.03 -12.90
C THR A 4 9.94 -0.57 -13.88
N VAL A 5 9.57 -1.66 -14.54
CA VAL A 5 10.46 -2.42 -15.43
C VAL A 5 9.72 -2.72 -16.74
N SER A 6 10.39 -2.49 -17.86
CA SER A 6 9.89 -2.91 -19.18
C SER A 6 10.02 -4.43 -19.33
N ILE A 7 8.95 -5.09 -19.78
CA ILE A 7 8.96 -6.54 -20.01
C ILE A 7 9.95 -6.97 -21.11
N ASP A 8 10.31 -6.05 -22.00
CA ASP A 8 11.24 -6.30 -23.10
C ASP A 8 12.71 -6.18 -22.66
N GLU A 9 12.96 -5.62 -21.47
CA GLU A 9 14.30 -5.32 -20.95
C GLU A 9 14.72 -6.22 -19.79
N ALA A 10 13.82 -7.08 -19.29
CA ALA A 10 14.07 -7.92 -18.13
C ALA A 10 13.59 -9.35 -18.33
N SER A 11 14.37 -10.30 -17.82
CA SER A 11 14.00 -11.71 -17.80
C SER A 11 13.23 -12.08 -16.52
N LEU A 12 12.41 -13.14 -16.59
CA LEU A 12 11.66 -13.62 -15.43
C LEU A 12 12.57 -13.94 -14.20
N PRO A 13 13.75 -14.58 -14.34
CA PRO A 13 14.64 -14.80 -13.21
C PRO A 13 15.12 -13.51 -12.53
N GLU A 14 15.42 -12.46 -13.29
CA GLU A 14 15.83 -11.16 -12.73
C GLU A 14 14.69 -10.50 -11.96
N LEU A 15 13.48 -10.53 -12.53
CA LEU A 15 12.28 -10.02 -11.86
C LEU A 15 11.99 -10.78 -10.56
N LEU A 16 12.19 -12.10 -10.54
CA LEU A 16 12.04 -12.91 -9.33
C LEU A 16 13.09 -12.56 -8.28
N ALA A 17 14.36 -12.41 -8.66
CA ALA A 17 15.43 -12.02 -7.73
C ALA A 17 15.15 -10.65 -7.08
N MET A 18 14.61 -9.70 -7.84
CA MET A 18 14.19 -8.40 -7.31
C MET A 18 13.02 -8.54 -6.31
N VAL A 19 12.01 -9.35 -6.64
CA VAL A 19 10.89 -9.62 -5.73
C VAL A 19 11.36 -10.31 -4.44
N GLU A 20 12.28 -11.27 -4.55
CA GLU A 20 12.90 -11.97 -3.41
C GLU A 20 13.73 -11.02 -2.53
N ALA A 21 14.34 -9.99 -3.11
CA ALA A 21 15.00 -8.91 -2.38
C ALA A 21 14.03 -7.94 -1.69
N GLY A 22 12.71 -8.14 -1.83
CA GLY A 22 11.66 -7.34 -1.20
C GLY A 22 11.17 -6.18 -2.06
N GLU A 23 11.47 -6.17 -3.35
CA GLU A 23 10.92 -5.19 -4.28
C GLU A 23 9.52 -5.56 -4.77
N GLU A 24 8.74 -4.54 -5.07
CA GLU A 24 7.46 -4.65 -5.74
C GLU A 24 7.60 -4.07 -7.14
N ILE A 25 7.27 -4.85 -8.17
CA ILE A 25 7.59 -4.53 -9.56
C ILE A 25 6.32 -4.22 -10.33
N VAL A 26 6.26 -3.07 -10.99
CA VAL A 26 5.29 -2.74 -12.02
C VAL A 26 5.90 -3.07 -13.38
N ILE A 27 5.27 -3.99 -14.09
CA ILE A 27 5.71 -4.41 -15.42
C ILE A 27 4.99 -3.56 -16.46
N VAL A 28 5.78 -2.92 -17.34
CA VAL A 28 5.26 -2.15 -18.47
C VAL A 28 5.51 -2.87 -19.80
N ARG A 29 4.60 -2.69 -20.75
CA ARG A 29 4.75 -3.09 -22.15
C ARG A 29 4.30 -1.92 -23.01
N ASP A 30 5.11 -1.54 -23.99
CA ASP A 30 4.83 -0.37 -24.85
C ASP A 30 4.55 0.92 -24.05
N GLY A 31 5.27 1.11 -22.93
CA GLY A 31 5.09 2.26 -22.03
C GLY A 31 3.84 2.22 -21.15
N MET A 32 3.02 1.18 -21.24
CA MET A 32 1.79 1.03 -20.43
C MET A 32 1.98 -0.03 -19.33
N PRO A 33 1.59 0.24 -18.07
CA PRO A 33 1.55 -0.77 -17.02
C PRO A 33 0.57 -1.89 -17.37
N VAL A 34 1.04 -3.13 -17.36
CA VAL A 34 0.24 -4.32 -17.71
C VAL A 34 0.13 -5.34 -16.60
N ALA A 35 1.09 -5.37 -15.68
CA ALA A 35 1.10 -6.32 -14.57
C ALA A 35 1.86 -5.79 -13.36
N LYS A 36 1.67 -6.44 -12.22
CA LYS A 36 2.39 -6.18 -10.99
C LYS A 36 2.87 -7.49 -10.38
N MET A 37 4.13 -7.54 -9.97
CA MET A 37 4.71 -8.67 -9.24
C MET A 37 5.14 -8.21 -7.86
N ALA A 38 4.79 -9.00 -6.85
CA ALA A 38 5.14 -8.75 -5.46
C ALA A 38 5.41 -10.10 -4.78
N ALA A 39 6.16 -10.08 -3.70
CA ALA A 39 6.36 -11.29 -2.90
C ALA A 39 5.00 -11.80 -2.41
N VAL A 40 4.81 -13.11 -2.42
CA VAL A 40 3.63 -13.73 -1.82
C VAL A 40 3.79 -13.61 -0.32
N VAL A 41 3.22 -12.55 0.25
CA VAL A 41 3.25 -12.35 1.69
C VAL A 41 2.28 -13.36 2.30
N ALA A 42 2.79 -14.32 3.07
CA ALA A 42 1.98 -15.31 3.80
C ALA A 42 1.00 -14.68 4.83
N ASP A 43 1.00 -13.36 4.94
CA ASP A 43 0.32 -12.58 5.95
C ASP A 43 -0.89 -11.81 5.43
N ASP A 44 -1.40 -12.14 4.24
CA ASP A 44 -2.67 -11.60 3.74
C ASP A 44 -3.79 -11.73 4.77
N GLU A 45 -3.80 -12.84 5.51
CA GLU A 45 -4.75 -13.07 6.60
C GLU A 45 -4.50 -12.14 7.79
N LYS A 46 -3.26 -11.97 8.27
CA LYS A 46 -2.99 -11.03 9.37
C LYS A 46 -3.21 -9.57 8.95
N ARG A 47 -2.89 -9.20 7.71
CA ARG A 47 -3.20 -7.87 7.14
C ARG A 47 -4.70 -7.65 7.14
N ARG A 48 -5.48 -8.63 6.67
CA ARG A 48 -6.94 -8.59 6.68
C ARG A 48 -7.49 -8.46 8.11
N GLN A 49 -6.97 -9.25 9.04
CA GLN A 49 -7.35 -9.18 10.46
C GLN A 49 -7.03 -7.81 11.08
N ALA A 50 -5.85 -7.25 10.79
CA ALA A 50 -5.47 -5.92 11.26
C ALA A 50 -6.40 -4.83 10.72
N ILE A 51 -6.75 -4.88 9.43
CA ILE A 51 -7.70 -3.94 8.81
C ILE A 51 -9.07 -4.04 9.48
N GLU A 52 -9.58 -5.25 9.69
CA GLU A 52 -10.88 -5.47 10.33
C GLU A 52 -10.87 -5.02 11.80
N ALA A 53 -9.78 -5.25 12.54
CA ALA A 53 -9.61 -4.76 13.91
C ALA A 53 -9.65 -3.22 13.97
N VAL A 54 -8.94 -2.53 13.07
CA VAL A 54 -8.96 -1.07 12.99
C VAL A 54 -10.35 -0.54 12.63
N ARG A 55 -11.04 -1.20 11.70
CA ARG A 55 -12.43 -0.83 11.32
C ARG A 55 -13.39 -1.02 12.48
N ALA A 56 -13.31 -2.14 13.20
CA ALA A 56 -14.14 -2.40 14.36
C ALA A 56 -13.91 -1.35 15.45
N PHE A 57 -12.65 -1.04 15.75
CA PHE A 57 -12.30 0.02 16.71
C PHE A 57 -12.80 1.40 16.28
N ARG A 58 -12.71 1.76 15.00
CA ARG A 58 -13.25 3.04 14.49
C ARG A 58 -14.76 3.16 14.69
N LYS A 59 -15.51 2.04 14.67
CA LYS A 59 -16.95 2.06 14.93
C LYS A 59 -17.30 2.34 16.39
N THR A 60 -16.38 2.11 17.34
CA THR A 60 -16.61 2.42 18.76
C THR A 60 -16.23 3.85 19.13
N MET A 61 -15.55 4.57 18.23
CA MET A 61 -15.15 5.94 18.45
C MET A 61 -16.34 6.89 18.28
N PRO A 62 -16.42 7.97 19.09
CA PRO A 62 -17.42 9.01 18.88
C PRO A 62 -17.23 9.66 17.52
N ALA A 63 -18.34 10.08 16.89
CA ALA A 63 -18.28 10.86 15.67
C ALA A 63 -17.71 12.23 15.98
N ILE A 64 -16.64 12.61 15.27
CA ILE A 64 -16.02 13.93 15.37
C ILE A 64 -16.64 14.83 14.30
N THR A 65 -17.14 15.98 14.72
CA THR A 65 -17.77 17.00 13.87
C THR A 65 -16.73 17.89 13.18
N GLN A 66 -17.14 18.59 12.12
CA GLN A 66 -16.25 19.52 11.42
C GLN A 66 -15.92 20.75 12.28
N GLU A 67 -16.86 21.15 13.14
CA GLU A 67 -16.73 22.23 14.11
C GLU A 67 -15.62 21.91 15.13
N GLU A 68 -15.62 20.71 15.70
CA GLU A 68 -14.58 20.24 16.64
C GLU A 68 -13.19 20.19 15.96
N ILE A 69 -13.12 19.74 14.71
CA ILE A 69 -11.88 19.73 13.93
C ILE A 69 -11.36 21.15 13.68
N ALA A 70 -12.24 22.10 13.39
CA ALA A 70 -11.88 23.50 13.18
C ALA A 70 -11.32 24.12 14.47
N GLU A 71 -11.95 23.85 15.62
CA GLU A 71 -11.48 24.28 16.93
C GLU A 71 -10.07 23.77 17.22
N TRP A 72 -9.81 22.46 17.08
CA TRP A 72 -8.47 21.89 17.32
C TRP A 72 -7.39 22.48 16.41
N LYS A 73 -7.72 22.78 15.15
CA LYS A 73 -6.79 23.44 14.22
C LYS A 73 -6.41 24.85 14.69
N THR A 74 -7.29 25.57 15.37
CA THR A 74 -7.00 26.90 15.91
C THR A 74 -6.11 26.84 17.16
N ILE A 75 -6.26 25.81 18.00
CA ILE A 75 -5.43 25.62 19.20
C ILE A 75 -3.94 25.52 18.86
N GLY A 76 -3.59 24.79 17.78
CA GLY A 76 -2.20 24.63 17.33
C GLY A 76 -1.59 25.82 16.58
N ARG A 77 -2.33 26.91 16.39
CA ARG A 77 -1.85 28.15 15.71
C ARG A 77 -1.39 29.25 16.68
N ARG A 78 -1.40 28.99 17.99
CA ARG A 78 -0.83 29.89 19.00
C ARG A 78 0.64 29.58 19.28
#